data_AF-A0A0M4QP24-F1
#
_entry.id   AF-A0A0M4QP24-F1
#
_cell.length_a   1.000
_cell.length_b   1.000
_cell.length_c   1.000
_cell.angle_alpha   90.00
_cell.angle_beta   90.00
_cell.angle_gamma   90.00
#
_symmetry.space_group_name_H-M   'P 1'
#
loop_
_entity.id
_entity.type
_entity.pdbx_description
1 polymer ?
#
loop_
_entity_poly.entity_id
_entity_poly.type
_entity_poly.pdbx_seq_one_letter_code
_entity_poly.pdbx_strand_id
1 'polypeptide(L)' 'MHFSARFLRLKLTRRWLELDKKRAYTVQEAALAYGVSADVIRAHIKLGKLVAHYPTSRPIIGAEELNDWFEALPSEAP' A
#
# COMPACT_ATOMS: atom_id res chain seq x y z
N MET A 1 -43.48 -25.30 1.71
CA MET A 1 -42.84 -24.25 0.89
C MET A 1 -41.81 -23.56 1.78
N HIS A 2 -40.53 -23.92 1.68
CA HIS A 2 -39.47 -23.35 2.54
C HIS A 2 -38.36 -22.81 1.63
N PHE A 3 -38.34 -21.49 1.45
CA PHE A 3 -37.29 -20.78 0.72
C PHE A 3 -36.05 -20.71 1.60
N SER A 4 -35.04 -21.54 1.31
CA SER A 4 -33.80 -21.62 2.10
C SER A 4 -32.74 -20.64 1.61
N ALA A 5 -32.66 -19.49 2.28
CA ALA A 5 -31.51 -18.66 2.69
C ALA A 5 -30.11 -18.83 2.03
N ARG A 6 -30.00 -19.08 0.72
CA ARG A 6 -28.69 -19.27 0.06
C ARG A 6 -28.15 -18.05 -0.69
N PHE A 7 -28.89 -16.95 -0.73
CA PHE A 7 -28.60 -15.84 -1.66
C PHE A 7 -28.08 -14.53 -1.04
N LEU A 8 -28.17 -14.35 0.29
CA LEU A 8 -27.72 -13.12 0.95
C LEU A 8 -26.23 -13.10 1.35
N ARG A 9 -25.51 -14.22 1.21
CA ARG A 9 -24.13 -14.39 1.68
C ARG A 9 -23.07 -14.16 0.58
N LEU A 10 -23.33 -13.31 -0.41
CA LEU A 10 -22.34 -13.00 -1.44
C LEU A 10 -22.07 -11.50 -1.64
N LYS A 11 -22.96 -10.60 -1.21
CA LYS A 11 -22.71 -9.15 -1.32
C LYS A 11 -22.03 -8.53 -0.11
N LEU A 12 -22.03 -9.21 1.04
CA LEU A 12 -21.46 -8.69 2.27
C LEU A 12 -19.97 -8.92 2.39
N THR A 13 -19.40 -9.96 1.79
CA THR A 13 -17.97 -10.32 1.94
C THR A 13 -17.00 -9.38 1.21
N ARG A 14 -17.46 -8.68 0.16
CA ARG A 14 -16.61 -7.73 -0.60
C ARG A 14 -16.33 -6.44 0.17
N ARG A 15 -17.28 -5.98 1.00
CA ARG A 15 -17.21 -4.70 1.71
C ARG A 15 -16.24 -4.70 2.90
N TRP A 16 -15.90 -5.89 3.42
CA TRP A 16 -14.96 -6.04 4.55
C TRP A 16 -13.49 -6.14 4.11
N LEU A 17 -13.21 -6.36 2.82
CA LEU A 17 -11.83 -6.37 2.31
C LEU A 17 -11.28 -4.98 1.99
N GLU A 18 -12.16 -3.97 1.94
CA GLU A 18 -11.84 -2.65 1.38
C GLU A 18 -11.56 -1.59 2.47
N LEU A 19 -11.84 -1.91 3.74
CA LEU A 19 -11.93 -0.93 4.83
C LEU A 19 -10.65 -0.68 5.63
N ASP A 20 -9.54 -1.33 5.32
CA ASP A 20 -8.29 -1.13 6.07
C ASP A 20 -7.08 -0.79 5.18
N LYS A 21 -7.32 -0.02 4.11
CA LYS A 21 -6.21 0.59 3.36
C LYS A 21 -5.68 1.78 4.16
N LYS A 22 -4.54 1.60 4.85
CA LYS A 22 -3.79 2.70 5.44
C LYS A 22 -3.49 3.74 4.36
N ARG A 23 -3.79 5.01 4.65
CA ARG A 23 -3.55 6.14 3.73
C ARG A 23 -2.08 6.56 3.65
N ALA A 24 -1.32 6.27 4.70
CA ALA A 24 0.09 6.58 4.78
C ALA A 24 0.84 5.47 5.51
N TYR A 25 2.08 5.25 5.11
CA TYR A 25 2.97 4.24 5.62
C TYR A 25 4.27 4.89 6.10
N THR A 26 4.81 4.39 7.21
CA THR A 26 6.23 4.67 7.53
C THR A 26 7.14 3.90 6.57
N VAL A 27 8.42 4.27 6.53
CA VAL A 27 9.44 3.55 5.75
C VAL A 27 9.46 2.04 6.05
N GLN A 28 9.29 1.65 7.32
CA GLN A 28 9.30 0.24 7.73
C GLN A 28 8.03 -0.49 7.28
N GLU A 29 6.86 0.15 7.39
CA GLU A 29 5.61 -0.44 6.92
C GLU A 29 5.57 -0.56 5.40
N ALA A 30 6.08 0.45 4.68
CA ALA A 30 6.19 0.42 3.22
C ALA A 30 7.10 -0.72 2.75
N ALA A 31 8.25 -0.89 3.41
CA ALA A 31 9.17 -1.99 3.15
C ALA A 31 8.48 -3.35 3.31
N LEU A 32 7.71 -3.54 4.39
CA LEU A 32 6.95 -4.77 4.63
C LEU A 32 5.83 -4.97 3.61
N ALA A 33 5.10 -3.92 3.25
CA ALA A 33 3.96 -3.98 2.33
C ALA A 33 4.38 -4.37 0.90
N TYR A 34 5.52 -3.86 0.43
CA TYR A 34 6.03 -4.09 -0.93
C TYR A 34 7.14 -5.15 -1.00
N GLY A 35 7.51 -5.77 0.13
CA GLY A 35 8.51 -6.83 0.17
C GLY A 35 9.94 -6.37 -0.15
N VAL A 36 10.28 -5.11 0.13
CA VAL A 36 11.60 -4.52 -0.14
C VAL A 36 12.32 -4.15 1.16
N SER A 37 13.62 -3.86 1.09
CA SER A 37 14.35 -3.38 2.27
C SER A 37 14.03 -1.91 2.57
N ALA A 38 14.03 -1.55 3.87
CA ALA A 38 13.85 -0.17 4.30
C ALA A 38 14.91 0.78 3.69
N ASP A 39 16.12 0.28 3.43
CA ASP A 39 17.17 1.05 2.79
C ASP A 39 16.89 1.34 1.32
N VAL A 40 16.22 0.44 0.59
CA VAL A 40 15.75 0.72 -0.78
C VAL A 40 14.74 1.87 -0.76
N ILE A 41 13.77 1.84 0.15
CA ILE A 41 12.79 2.93 0.30
C ILE A 41 13.50 4.24 0.64
N ARG A 42 14.42 4.24 1.61
CA ARG A 42 15.22 5.44 1.97
C ARG A 42 16.07 5.95 0.81
N ALA A 43 16.66 5.05 0.03
CA ALA A 43 17.45 5.43 -1.15
C ALA A 43 16.56 6.12 -2.19
N HIS A 44 15.36 5.60 -2.45
CA HIS A 44 14.43 6.21 -3.39
C HIS A 44 13.90 7.57 -2.91
N ILE A 45 13.69 7.75 -1.61
CA ILE A 45 13.38 9.07 -1.02
C ILE A 45 14.55 10.04 -1.25
N LYS A 46 15.79 9.61 -0.95
CA LYS A 46 17.00 10.44 -1.13
C LYS A 46 17.24 10.81 -2.60
N LEU A 47 16.91 9.91 -3.52
CA LEU A 47 17.00 10.12 -4.97
C LEU A 47 15.87 11.01 -5.52
N GLY A 48 14.90 11.40 -4.70
CA GLY A 48 13.73 12.17 -5.13
C GLY A 48 12.75 11.36 -5.99
N LYS A 49 12.89 10.03 -6.02
CA LYS A 49 12.01 9.11 -6.75
C LYS A 49 10.76 8.71 -5.96
N LEU A 50 10.76 8.96 -4.65
CA LEU A 50 9.65 8.68 -3.76
C LEU A 50 9.42 9.88 -2.84
N VAL A 51 8.21 10.42 -2.86
CA VAL A 51 7.86 11.62 -2.07
C VAL A 51 7.51 11.20 -0.64
N ALA A 52 8.27 11.73 0.32
CA ALA A 52 8.01 11.55 1.74
C ALA A 52 7.54 12.86 2.37
N HIS A 53 6.51 12.78 3.20
CA HIS A 53 6.02 13.88 4.02
C HIS A 53 6.56 13.79 5.44
N TYR A 54 6.85 14.94 6.06
CA TYR A 54 7.44 15.03 7.39
C TYR A 54 6.51 15.82 8.31
N PRO A 55 5.41 15.22 8.79
CA PRO A 55 4.57 15.87 9.79
C PRO A 55 5.31 16.09 11.12
N THR A 56 6.37 15.30 11.38
CA THR A 56 7.26 15.40 12.54
C THR A 56 8.69 15.00 12.12
N SER A 57 9.49 14.43 13.02
CA SER A 57 10.83 13.90 12.73
C SER A 57 10.84 12.58 11.94
N ARG A 58 9.68 11.91 11.78
CA ARG A 58 9.58 10.64 11.05
C ARG A 58 8.93 10.84 9.67
N PRO A 59 9.55 10.34 8.59
CA PRO A 59 8.93 10.37 7.27
C PRO A 59 7.73 9.42 7.22
N ILE A 60 6.66 9.91 6.61
CA ILE A 60 5.51 9.12 6.17
C ILE A 60 5.36 9.24 4.66
N ILE A 61 4.89 8.17 4.02
CA ILE A 61 4.75 8.08 2.57
C ILE A 61 3.28 7.78 2.27
N GLY A 62 2.70 8.50 1.31
CA GLY A 62 1.32 8.24 0.87
C GLY A 62 1.17 6.84 0.28
N ALA A 63 -0.01 6.25 0.46
CA ALA A 63 -0.34 4.97 -0.18
C ALA A 63 -0.37 5.08 -1.71
N GLU A 64 -0.87 6.20 -2.24
CA GLU A 64 -0.93 6.49 -3.67
C GLU A 64 0.48 6.67 -4.24
N GLU A 65 1.30 7.54 -3.63
CA GLU A 65 2.72 7.68 -3.98
C GLU A 65 3.52 6.37 -3.99
N LEU A 66 3.27 5.47 -3.02
CA LEU A 66 3.93 4.16 -2.99
C LEU A 66 3.50 3.28 -4.15
N ASN A 67 2.21 3.33 -4.51
CA ASN A 67 1.70 2.58 -5.64
C ASN A 67 2.27 3.11 -6.96
N ASP A 68 2.25 4.42 -7.15
CA ASP A 68 2.80 5.07 -8.35
C ASP A 68 4.29 4.81 -8.50
N TRP A 69 5.04 4.88 -7.39
CA TRP A 69 6.46 4.51 -7.36
C TRP A 69 6.68 3.05 -7.76
N PHE A 70 5.88 2.13 -7.25
CA PHE A 70 6.00 0.70 -7.56
C PHE A 70 5.67 0.41 -9.03
N GLU A 71 4.62 1.01 -9.57
CA GLU A 71 4.25 0.88 -10.98
C GLU A 71 5.28 1.51 -11.92
N ALA A 72 6.01 2.53 -11.47
CA ALA A 72 7.09 3.16 -12.23
C ALA A 72 8.42 2.37 -12.19
N LEU A 73 8.53 1.30 -11.39
CA LEU A 73 9.73 0.47 -11.37
C LEU A 73 9.88 -0.28 -12.71
N PRO A 74 11.11 -0.41 -13.23
CA PRO A 74 11.34 -1.20 -14.43
C PRO A 74 10.95 -2.66 -14.18
N SER A 75 10.15 -3.24 -15.08
CA SER A 75 9.73 -4.64 -15.02
C SER A 75 10.77 -5.62 -15.55
N GLU A 76 11.82 -5.13 -16.21
CA GLU A 76 12.88 -5.92 -16.81
C GLU A 76 14.22 -5.59 -16.14
N ALA A 77 14.99 -6.64 -15.80
CA ALA A 77 16.30 -6.47 -15.21
C ALA A 77 17.30 -5.92 -16.26
N PRO A 78 18.14 -4.95 -15.89
CA PRO A 78 19.19 -4.43 -16.78
C PRO A 78 20.27 -5.47 -17.08
#